data_AF-A0AA38MPF0-F1
#
_entry.id   AF-A0AA38MPF0-F1
#
_cell.length_a   1.000
_cell.length_b   1.000
_cell.length_c   1.000
_cell.angle_alpha   90.00
_cell.angle_beta   90.00
_cell.angle_gamma   90.00
#
_symmetry.space_group_name_H-M   'P 1'
#
loop_
_entity.id
_entity.type
_entity.pdbx_description
1 polymer ?
#
loop_
_entity_poly.entity_id
_entity_poly.type
_entity_poly.pdbx_seq_one_letter_code
_entity_poly.pdbx_strand_id
1 'polypeptide(L)'
;MIVDYNSGKMSIDLSDQFSSYGSCLRKTVKWYRKVAVEVILGTAIVNAHFLNKLTTGNSMSIIQFRESIVKQLLGPQEILDEEFEAEGVRNKRIRKHAFKRIPGSSRIGRKYCRGCYEKKSKGQIPKSCVRKVTTYCDDCEGKPRFCLDCFNTAHKIN
;
A
#
# COMPACT_ATOMS: atom_id res chain seq x y z
N MET A 1 31.42 -25.21 37.96
CA MET A 1 32.27 -24.56 36.93
C MET A 1 31.64 -24.59 35.54
N ILE A 2 31.45 -25.76 34.89
CA ILE A 2 30.81 -25.83 33.56
C ILE A 2 29.32 -25.44 33.62
N VAL A 3 28.61 -25.87 34.67
CA VAL A 3 27.19 -25.55 34.88
C VAL A 3 26.99 -24.05 35.11
N ASP A 4 27.80 -23.43 35.97
CA ASP A 4 27.70 -22.00 36.27
C ASP A 4 28.03 -21.13 35.04
N TYR A 5 29.02 -21.55 34.23
CA TYR A 5 29.33 -20.91 32.96
C TYR A 5 28.15 -20.96 31.98
N ASN A 6 27.51 -22.13 31.85
CA ASN A 6 26.36 -22.30 30.98
C ASN A 6 25.14 -21.50 31.48
N SER A 7 24.97 -21.35 32.78
CA SER A 7 23.93 -20.50 33.37
C SER A 7 24.17 -19.02 33.06
N GLY A 8 25.42 -18.55 33.12
CA GLY A 8 25.77 -17.15 32.84
C GLY A 8 25.61 -16.75 31.38
N LYS A 9 26.01 -17.61 30.43
CA LYS A 9 25.90 -17.31 28.98
C LYS A 9 24.46 -17.32 28.48
N MET A 10 23.59 -18.13 29.09
CA MET A 10 22.21 -18.34 28.67
C MET A 10 21.38 -17.04 28.65
N SER A 11 21.66 -16.09 29.54
CA SER A 11 20.95 -14.81 29.57
C SER A 11 21.14 -13.98 28.29
N ILE A 12 22.35 -14.01 27.72
CA ILE A 12 22.67 -13.29 26.48
C ILE A 12 21.93 -13.95 25.31
N ASP A 13 22.01 -15.28 25.22
CA ASP A 13 21.33 -16.07 24.18
C ASP A 13 19.81 -15.86 24.21
N LEU A 14 19.21 -15.83 25.41
CA LEU A 14 17.78 -15.56 25.58
C LEU A 14 17.42 -14.15 25.13
N SER A 15 18.21 -13.14 25.49
CA SER A 15 17.96 -11.76 25.06
C SER A 15 18.03 -11.62 23.52
N ASP A 16 19.00 -12.27 22.88
CA ASP A 16 19.13 -12.28 21.42
C ASP A 16 17.93 -12.99 20.76
N GLN A 17 17.51 -14.12 21.33
CA GLN A 17 16.32 -14.84 20.91
C GLN A 17 15.06 -13.95 21.00
N PHE A 18 14.85 -13.25 22.13
CA PHE A 18 13.71 -12.34 22.29
C PHE A 18 13.77 -11.12 21.37
N SER A 19 14.97 -10.62 21.02
CA SER A 19 15.15 -9.55 20.04
C SER A 19 14.78 -10.02 18.63
N SER A 20 15.18 -11.24 18.27
CA SER A 20 14.95 -11.83 16.95
C SER A 20 13.47 -12.04 16.62
N TYR A 21 12.63 -12.31 17.63
CA TYR A 21 11.19 -12.46 17.44
C TYR A 21 10.55 -11.13 17.03
N GLY A 22 10.07 -11.06 15.78
CA GLY A 22 9.43 -9.86 15.25
C GLY A 22 10.42 -8.74 14.91
N SER A 23 11.64 -9.08 14.46
CA SER A 23 12.64 -8.08 14.04
C SER A 23 12.09 -7.11 12.97
N CYS A 24 12.28 -5.82 13.24
CA CYS A 24 11.91 -4.72 12.34
C CYS A 24 13.04 -4.34 11.38
N LEU A 25 14.17 -5.06 11.40
CA LEU A 25 15.26 -4.81 10.46
C LEU A 25 14.79 -5.04 9.02
N ARG A 26 15.20 -4.11 8.15
CA ARG A 26 14.95 -4.15 6.70
C ARG A 26 16.24 -3.90 5.95
N LYS A 27 16.28 -4.30 4.67
CA LYS A 27 17.42 -4.02 3.79
C LYS A 27 17.58 -2.50 3.65
N THR A 28 18.74 -2.00 4.07
CA THR A 28 19.12 -0.58 3.96
C THR A 28 20.62 -0.47 3.73
N VAL A 29 21.03 0.52 2.94
CA VAL A 29 22.44 0.85 2.67
C VAL A 29 23.07 1.60 3.85
N LYS A 30 22.25 2.30 4.65
CA LYS A 30 22.72 3.13 5.76
C LYS A 30 22.80 2.31 7.06
N TRP A 31 24.02 1.91 7.45
CA TRP A 31 24.27 1.02 8.59
C TRP A 31 23.74 1.56 9.93
N TYR A 32 23.87 2.86 10.18
CA TYR A 32 23.46 3.49 11.45
C TYR A 32 21.94 3.36 11.70
N ARG A 33 21.12 3.27 10.65
CA ARG A 33 19.68 3.04 10.78
C ARG A 33 19.38 1.64 11.32
N LYS A 34 20.19 0.64 10.95
CA LYS A 34 20.04 -0.72 11.49
C LYS A 34 20.34 -0.74 12.98
N VAL A 35 21.42 -0.07 13.38
CA VAL A 35 21.82 0.04 14.80
C VAL A 35 20.72 0.73 15.61
N ALA A 36 20.19 1.87 15.14
CA ALA A 36 19.11 2.57 15.83
C ALA A 36 17.86 1.69 16.00
N VAL A 37 17.46 0.96 14.95
CA VAL A 37 16.31 0.05 15.00
C VAL A 37 16.52 -1.08 16.00
N GLU A 38 17.70 -1.72 16.02
CA GLU A 38 17.99 -2.80 16.96
C GLU A 38 18.11 -2.33 18.40
N VAL A 39 18.70 -1.16 18.65
CA VAL A 39 18.79 -0.59 19.99
C VAL A 39 17.39 -0.27 20.54
N ILE A 40 16.54 0.36 19.72
CA ILE A 40 15.20 0.79 20.16
C ILE A 40 14.23 -0.39 20.23
N LEU A 41 14.12 -1.18 19.16
CA LEU A 41 13.07 -2.20 19.02
C LEU A 41 13.52 -3.60 19.46
N GLY A 42 14.83 -3.86 19.48
CA GLY A 42 15.40 -5.08 20.02
C GLY A 42 15.69 -4.93 21.51
N THR A 43 16.71 -4.13 21.85
CA THR A 43 17.20 -4.02 23.23
C THR A 43 16.21 -3.36 24.18
N ALA A 44 15.70 -2.16 23.85
CA ALA A 44 14.85 -1.41 24.78
C ALA A 44 13.49 -2.09 25.02
N ILE A 45 12.87 -2.67 23.98
CA ILE A 45 11.60 -3.41 24.12
C ILE A 45 11.77 -4.67 24.96
N VAL A 46 12.84 -5.44 24.76
CA VAL A 46 13.10 -6.64 25.58
C VAL A 46 13.31 -6.26 27.05
N ASN A 47 14.09 -5.21 27.33
CA ASN A 47 14.27 -4.71 28.69
C ASN A 47 12.94 -4.25 29.32
N ALA A 48 12.12 -3.52 28.56
CA ALA A 48 10.79 -3.08 29.01
C ALA A 48 9.85 -4.26 29.28
N HIS A 49 9.91 -5.33 28.47
CA HIS A 49 9.13 -6.55 28.67
C HIS A 49 9.48 -7.23 30.00
N PHE A 50 10.78 -7.39 30.29
CA PHE A 50 11.23 -7.96 31.56
C PHE A 50 10.82 -7.08 32.74
N LEU A 51 10.97 -5.75 32.63
CA LEU A 51 10.56 -4.82 33.67
C LEU A 51 9.05 -4.87 33.93
N ASN A 52 8.24 -4.96 32.87
CA ASN A 52 6.79 -5.12 32.99
C ASN A 52 6.42 -6.46 33.65
N LYS A 53 7.12 -7.55 33.30
CA LYS A 53 6.91 -8.85 33.94
C LYS A 53 7.23 -8.83 35.43
N LEU A 54 8.31 -8.13 35.82
CA LEU A 54 8.70 -7.95 37.22
C LEU A 54 7.69 -7.10 38.01
N THR A 55 7.17 -6.04 37.39
CA THR A 55 6.30 -5.07 38.08
C THR A 55 4.86 -5.56 38.20
N THR A 56 4.32 -6.16 37.13
CA THR A 56 2.89 -6.52 37.03
C THR A 56 2.65 -7.99 37.41
N GLY A 57 3.70 -8.83 37.44
CA GLY A 57 3.57 -10.28 37.68
C GLY A 57 2.90 -11.06 36.52
N ASN A 58 2.48 -10.36 35.47
CA ASN A 58 1.83 -10.96 34.31
C ASN A 58 2.84 -11.67 33.40
N SER A 59 2.58 -12.93 33.08
CA SER A 59 3.41 -13.76 32.23
C SER A 59 3.09 -13.62 30.74
N MET A 60 2.91 -12.39 30.25
CA MET A 60 2.63 -12.17 28.82
C MET A 60 3.85 -12.48 27.96
N SER A 61 3.64 -13.03 26.77
CA SER A 61 4.73 -13.32 25.84
C SER A 61 5.32 -12.02 25.26
N ILE A 62 6.57 -12.06 24.75
CA ILE A 62 7.19 -10.90 24.10
C ILE A 62 6.36 -10.42 22.90
N ILE A 63 5.69 -11.33 22.19
CA ILE A 63 4.86 -11.02 21.03
C ILE A 63 3.63 -10.24 21.47
N GLN A 64 2.92 -10.73 22.49
CA GLN A 64 1.75 -10.04 23.05
C GLN A 64 2.12 -8.66 23.62
N PHE A 65 3.29 -8.54 24.23
CA PHE A 65 3.79 -7.27 24.72
C PHE A 65 4.05 -6.28 23.58
N ARG A 66 4.72 -6.71 22.51
CA ARG A 66 4.93 -5.90 21.30
C ARG A 66 3.60 -5.48 20.67
N GLU A 67 2.63 -6.39 20.56
CA GLU A 67 1.29 -6.07 20.06
C GLU A 67 0.58 -5.02 20.92
N SER A 68 0.70 -5.11 22.25
CA SER A 68 0.13 -4.12 23.16
C SER A 68 0.73 -2.74 22.95
N ILE A 69 2.06 -2.65 22.79
CA ILE A 69 2.74 -1.39 22.47
C ILE A 69 2.25 -0.84 21.13
N VAL A 70 2.17 -1.67 20.09
CA VAL A 70 1.69 -1.24 18.77
C VAL A 70 0.27 -0.69 18.87
N LYS A 71 -0.63 -1.39 19.56
CA LYS A 71 -2.01 -0.92 19.77
C LYS A 71 -2.06 0.41 20.51
N GLN A 72 -1.21 0.62 21.51
CA GLN A 72 -1.14 1.89 22.24
C GLN A 72 -0.58 3.03 21.38
N LEU A 73 0.45 2.76 20.56
CA LEU A 73 1.06 3.76 19.68
C LEU A 73 0.15 4.16 18.52
N LEU A 74 -0.68 3.23 18.03
CA LEU A 74 -1.63 3.51 16.96
C LEU A 74 -2.90 4.23 17.48
N GLY A 75 -3.14 4.27 18.79
CA GLY A 75 -4.30 4.95 19.38
C GLY A 75 -5.60 4.14 19.33
N PRO A 76 -6.75 4.73 19.72
CA PRO A 76 -8.04 4.06 19.69
C PRO A 76 -8.34 3.53 18.28
N GLN A 77 -8.72 2.25 18.21
CA GLN A 77 -8.95 1.56 16.95
C GLN A 77 -10.03 2.23 16.07
N GLU A 78 -10.96 2.95 16.70
CA GLU A 78 -11.98 3.77 16.04
C GLU A 78 -11.38 4.87 15.16
N ILE A 79 -10.28 5.51 15.58
CA ILE A 79 -9.59 6.56 14.80
C ILE A 79 -8.81 5.93 13.65
N LEU A 80 -8.23 4.75 13.85
CA LEU A 80 -7.47 4.04 12.82
C LEU A 80 -8.37 3.48 11.73
N ASP A 81 -9.56 2.99 12.04
CA ASP A 81 -10.50 2.51 11.03
C ASP A 81 -11.05 3.70 10.23
N GLU A 82 -11.34 4.83 10.88
CA GLU A 82 -11.68 6.10 10.21
C GLU A 82 -10.50 6.65 9.36
N GLU A 83 -9.25 6.53 9.84
CA GLU A 83 -8.06 6.97 9.12
C GLU A 83 -7.61 6.00 8.03
N PHE A 84 -7.85 4.69 8.14
CA PHE A 84 -7.57 3.71 7.09
C PHE A 84 -8.63 3.79 5.99
N GLU A 85 -9.87 4.09 6.37
CA GLU A 85 -10.89 4.53 5.42
C GLU A 85 -10.55 5.91 4.83
N ALA A 86 -10.02 6.87 5.60
CA ALA A 86 -9.66 8.20 5.10
C ALA A 86 -8.35 8.23 4.27
N GLU A 87 -7.36 7.40 4.56
CA GLU A 87 -6.11 7.22 3.80
C GLU A 87 -6.32 6.30 2.60
N GLY A 88 -7.24 5.33 2.70
CA GLY A 88 -7.86 4.67 1.55
C GLY A 88 -8.65 5.61 0.63
N VAL A 89 -8.92 6.83 1.10
CA VAL A 89 -9.60 7.93 0.38
C VAL A 89 -8.64 9.07 -0.02
N ARG A 90 -7.40 9.11 0.49
CA ARG A 90 -6.36 10.08 0.06
C ARG A 90 -5.51 9.65 -1.13
N ASN A 91 -5.62 8.39 -1.57
CA ASN A 91 -5.63 8.20 -3.02
C ASN A 91 -6.95 8.78 -3.49
N LYS A 92 -6.95 10.00 -4.05
CA LYS A 92 -8.01 10.39 -4.98
C LYS A 92 -8.12 9.21 -5.93
N ARG A 93 -9.14 8.35 -5.75
CA ARG A 93 -9.40 7.23 -6.65
C ARG A 93 -9.62 7.92 -7.99
N ILE A 94 -8.57 8.02 -8.80
CA ILE A 94 -8.74 8.19 -10.24
C ILE A 94 -9.60 7.00 -10.56
N ARG A 95 -10.91 7.22 -10.72
CA ARG A 95 -11.84 6.18 -11.14
C ARG A 95 -11.20 5.65 -12.40
N LYS A 96 -10.59 4.46 -12.33
CA LYS A 96 -9.84 3.91 -13.45
C LYS A 96 -10.89 3.52 -14.47
N HIS A 97 -11.12 4.42 -15.43
CA HIS A 97 -12.03 4.16 -16.52
C HIS A 97 -11.52 2.93 -17.30
N ALA A 98 -12.39 1.99 -17.59
CA ALA A 98 -12.10 0.78 -18.34
C ALA A 98 -12.27 1.04 -19.83
N PHE A 99 -11.18 0.85 -20.57
CA PHE A 99 -11.18 0.89 -22.03
C PHE A 99 -11.50 -0.49 -22.60
N LYS A 100 -12.75 -0.71 -23.01
CA LYS A 100 -13.23 -2.00 -23.51
C LYS A 100 -13.47 -1.94 -25.02
N ARG A 101 -13.40 -3.10 -25.68
CA ARG A 101 -13.73 -3.27 -27.10
C ARG A 101 -15.07 -3.97 -27.23
N ILE A 102 -15.91 -3.53 -28.17
CA ILE A 102 -17.18 -4.22 -28.48
C ILE A 102 -16.85 -5.57 -29.12
N PRO A 103 -17.44 -6.69 -28.63
CA PRO A 103 -17.28 -7.99 -29.26
C PRO A 103 -18.01 -8.05 -30.61
N GLY A 104 -17.46 -8.79 -31.58
CA GLY A 104 -18.07 -9.02 -32.89
C GLY A 104 -17.42 -8.27 -34.07
N SER A 105 -18.09 -8.30 -35.23
CA SER A 105 -17.56 -7.74 -36.48
C SER A 105 -17.29 -6.24 -36.37
N SER A 106 -16.05 -5.83 -36.64
CA SER A 106 -15.60 -4.44 -36.52
C SER A 106 -16.35 -3.46 -37.45
N ARG A 107 -17.09 -3.95 -38.45
CA ARG A 107 -17.89 -3.11 -39.36
C ARG A 107 -19.23 -2.68 -38.76
N ILE A 108 -19.84 -3.50 -37.92
CA ILE A 108 -21.21 -3.31 -37.40
C ILE A 108 -21.19 -2.42 -36.15
N GLY A 109 -20.19 -2.56 -35.29
CA GLY A 109 -20.13 -1.86 -34.00
C GLY A 109 -19.33 -0.55 -33.96
N ARG A 110 -18.67 -0.16 -35.06
CA ARG A 110 -17.76 1.01 -35.07
C ARG A 110 -18.54 2.33 -35.13
N LYS A 111 -18.24 3.26 -34.23
CA LYS A 111 -18.74 4.65 -34.24
C LYS A 111 -17.57 5.63 -34.27
N TYR A 112 -17.82 6.89 -34.61
CA TYR A 112 -16.79 7.92 -34.56
C TYR A 112 -16.29 8.12 -33.12
N CYS A 113 -14.99 8.30 -32.96
CA CYS A 113 -14.41 8.67 -31.67
C CYS A 113 -14.92 10.07 -31.26
N ARG A 114 -15.46 10.18 -30.05
CA ARG A 114 -15.99 11.43 -29.48
C ARG A 114 -14.93 12.53 -29.46
N GLY A 115 -13.72 12.23 -28.97
CA GLY A 115 -12.63 13.20 -28.89
C GLY A 115 -12.14 13.69 -30.27
N CYS A 116 -11.98 12.79 -31.25
CA CYS A 116 -11.64 13.21 -32.61
C CYS A 116 -12.77 14.03 -33.27
N TYR A 117 -14.03 13.65 -33.05
CA TYR A 117 -15.17 14.37 -33.62
C TYR A 117 -15.29 15.79 -33.05
N GLU A 118 -15.05 15.96 -31.75
CA GLU A 118 -15.04 17.27 -31.09
C GLU A 118 -13.88 18.16 -31.58
N LYS A 119 -12.68 17.59 -31.79
CA LYS A 119 -11.56 18.32 -32.40
C LYS A 119 -11.90 18.79 -33.82
N LYS A 120 -12.60 17.96 -34.59
CA LYS A 120 -13.09 18.33 -35.93
C LYS A 120 -14.14 19.44 -35.85
N SER A 121 -15.10 19.38 -34.93
CA SER A 121 -16.12 20.44 -34.80
C SER A 121 -15.52 21.78 -34.38
N LYS A 122 -14.37 21.76 -33.67
CA LYS A 122 -13.57 22.95 -33.35
C LYS A 122 -12.60 23.38 -34.48
N GLY A 123 -12.62 22.71 -35.64
CA GLY A 123 -11.74 23.03 -36.77
C GLY A 123 -10.26 22.64 -36.60
N GLN A 124 -9.90 21.91 -35.54
CA GLN A 124 -8.51 21.59 -35.21
C GLN A 124 -7.93 20.43 -36.04
N ILE A 125 -8.80 19.57 -36.57
CA ILE A 125 -8.39 18.44 -37.42
C ILE A 125 -9.31 18.28 -38.64
N PRO A 126 -8.79 17.81 -39.78
CA PRO A 126 -9.60 17.51 -40.95
C PRO A 126 -10.46 16.24 -40.75
N LYS A 127 -11.51 16.08 -41.57
CA LYS A 127 -12.44 14.93 -41.50
C LYS A 127 -11.73 13.58 -41.66
N SER A 128 -10.66 13.53 -42.45
CA SER A 128 -9.81 12.34 -42.66
C SER A 128 -9.17 11.83 -41.37
N CYS A 129 -8.89 12.72 -40.41
CA CYS A 129 -8.29 12.37 -39.13
C CYS A 129 -9.32 11.88 -38.09
N VAL A 130 -10.63 11.88 -38.41
CA VAL A 130 -11.67 11.41 -37.48
C VAL A 130 -11.80 9.89 -37.54
N ARG A 131 -11.24 9.23 -36.53
CA ARG A 131 -11.22 7.76 -36.41
C ARG A 131 -12.61 7.19 -36.11
N LYS A 132 -12.99 6.11 -36.79
CA LYS A 132 -14.09 5.21 -36.39
C LYS A 132 -13.51 4.06 -35.56
N VAL A 133 -14.02 3.88 -34.35
CA VAL A 133 -13.48 2.94 -33.36
C VAL A 133 -14.56 2.02 -32.82
N THR A 134 -14.16 0.83 -32.39
CA THR A 134 -15.00 -0.16 -31.71
C THR A 134 -14.78 -0.18 -30.19
N THR A 135 -13.94 0.72 -29.70
CA THR A 135 -13.55 0.85 -28.29
C THR A 135 -14.35 1.93 -27.58
N TYR A 136 -14.72 1.68 -26.32
CA TYR A 136 -15.56 2.55 -25.50
C TYR A 136 -15.11 2.55 -24.04
N CYS A 137 -15.50 3.60 -23.33
CA CYS A 137 -15.38 3.67 -21.88
C CYS A 137 -16.64 3.09 -21.22
N ASP A 138 -16.50 2.09 -20.34
CA ASP A 138 -17.65 1.46 -19.69
C ASP A 138 -18.21 2.29 -18.52
N ASP A 139 -17.35 3.09 -17.87
CA ASP A 139 -17.67 3.85 -16.66
C ASP A 139 -18.18 5.28 -16.94
N CYS A 140 -18.17 5.71 -18.20
CA CYS A 140 -18.74 6.99 -18.61
C CYS A 140 -20.20 6.85 -19.01
N GLU A 141 -21.02 7.82 -18.62
CA GLU A 141 -22.42 7.92 -19.06
C GLU A 141 -22.54 7.85 -20.59
N GLY A 142 -23.47 7.02 -21.07
CA GLY A 142 -23.68 6.79 -22.50
C GLY A 142 -22.59 5.96 -23.20
N LYS A 143 -21.62 5.41 -22.45
CA LYS A 143 -20.53 4.55 -22.94
C LYS A 143 -19.86 5.13 -24.20
N PRO A 144 -19.28 6.34 -24.14
CA PRO A 144 -18.73 7.03 -25.31
C PRO A 144 -17.61 6.24 -25.99
N ARG A 145 -17.47 6.43 -27.31
CA ARG A 145 -16.45 5.77 -28.13
C ARG A 145 -15.17 6.61 -28.18
N PHE A 146 -14.03 6.00 -27.89
CA PHE A 146 -12.73 6.68 -27.86
C PHE A 146 -11.67 5.86 -28.61
N CYS A 147 -10.81 6.53 -29.37
CA CYS A 147 -9.50 5.97 -29.71
C CYS A 147 -8.59 6.04 -28.47
N LEU A 148 -7.49 5.27 -28.48
CA LEU A 148 -6.57 5.19 -27.36
C LEU A 148 -6.06 6.59 -26.92
N ASP A 149 -5.60 7.41 -27.86
CA ASP A 149 -5.06 8.75 -27.54
C ASP A 149 -6.11 9.66 -26.87
N CYS A 150 -7.34 9.67 -27.40
CA CYS A 150 -8.41 10.49 -26.84
C CYS A 150 -8.89 9.95 -25.50
N PHE A 151 -8.84 8.64 -25.29
CA PHE A 151 -9.14 8.02 -24.01
C PHE A 151 -8.13 8.43 -22.94
N ASN A 152 -6.83 8.29 -23.23
CA ASN A 152 -5.76 8.67 -22.29
C ASN A 152 -5.81 10.17 -21.96
N THR A 153 -6.07 11.01 -22.96
CA THR A 153 -6.21 12.47 -22.78
C THR A 153 -7.43 12.81 -21.89
N ALA A 154 -8.58 12.16 -22.14
CA ALA A 154 -9.82 12.46 -21.42
C ALA A 154 -9.81 11.93 -19.97
N HIS A 155 -9.10 10.83 -19.70
CA HIS A 155 -9.11 10.15 -18.41
C HIS A 155 -7.85 10.34 -17.57
N LYS A 156 -6.92 11.23 -18.00
CA LYS A 156 -5.67 11.56 -17.29
C LYS A 156 -4.91 10.32 -16.80
N ILE A 157 -4.85 9.29 -17.65
CA ILE A 157 -4.03 8.10 -17.40
C ILE A 157 -2.61 8.47 -17.84
N ASN A 158 -1.86 9.12 -16.94
CA ASN A 158 -0.41 9.28 -17.03
C ASN A 158 0.24 8.36 -16.01
#